data_AF-A0A917ZVX9-F1
#
_entry.id   AF-A0A917ZVX9-F1
#
_cell.length_a   1.000
_cell.length_b   1.000
_cell.length_c   1.000
_cell.angle_alpha   90.00
_cell.angle_beta   90.00
_cell.angle_gamma   90.00
#
_symmetry.space_group_name_H-M   'P 1'
#
loop_
_entity.id
_entity.type
_entity.pdbx_description
1 polymer ?
#
loop_
_entity_poly.entity_id
_entity_poly.type
_entity_poly.pdbx_seq_one_letter_code
_entity_poly.pdbx_strand_id
1 'polypeptide(L)'
;MSNFENTPTSVVYDVFAETAGLLTARYTSLSDAATSEPERERWWAKVMELRDTKRAVPAHDREQLIVHITRWAADLKALESADRD
;
A
#
# COMPACT_ATOMS: atom_id res chain seq x y z
N MET A 1 14.19 6.20 -7.94
CA MET A 1 13.82 5.74 -9.30
C MET A 1 13.68 4.23 -9.23
N SER A 2 12.46 3.72 -9.35
CA SER A 2 12.20 2.28 -9.22
C SER A 2 12.68 1.54 -10.47
N ASN A 3 13.61 0.61 -10.28
CA ASN A 3 14.37 -0.11 -11.31
C ASN A 3 13.53 -1.16 -12.06
N PHE A 4 12.37 -0.77 -12.58
CA PHE A 4 11.45 -1.68 -13.24
C PHE A 4 11.74 -1.83 -14.74
N GLU A 5 12.64 -1.07 -15.37
CA GLU A 5 12.81 -1.08 -16.85
C GLU A 5 12.96 -2.47 -17.48
N ASN A 6 13.66 -3.40 -16.82
CA ASN A 6 13.88 -4.77 -17.33
C ASN A 6 13.14 -5.87 -16.53
N THR A 7 12.22 -5.49 -15.65
CA THR A 7 11.52 -6.45 -14.77
C THR A 7 10.29 -7.04 -15.48
N PRO A 8 10.06 -8.37 -15.52
CA PRO A 8 8.84 -8.93 -16.08
C PRO A 8 7.58 -8.38 -15.41
N THR A 9 6.49 -8.18 -16.16
CA THR A 9 5.24 -7.62 -15.60
C THR A 9 4.65 -8.49 -14.49
N SER A 10 4.85 -9.81 -14.53
CA SER A 10 4.48 -10.70 -13.42
C SER A 10 5.21 -10.34 -12.12
N VAL A 11 6.52 -10.07 -12.18
CA VAL A 11 7.31 -9.66 -11.01
C VAL A 11 6.86 -8.28 -10.52
N VAL A 12 6.53 -7.36 -11.42
CA VAL A 12 5.95 -6.06 -11.04
C VAL A 12 4.61 -6.25 -10.32
N TYR A 13 3.76 -7.15 -10.81
CA TYR A 13 2.51 -7.50 -10.15
C TYR A 13 2.73 -8.10 -8.76
N ASP A 14 3.72 -8.97 -8.60
CA ASP A 14 4.06 -9.57 -7.29
C ASP A 14 4.47 -8.48 -6.29
N VAL A 15 5.36 -7.56 -6.69
CA VAL A 15 5.77 -6.42 -5.87
C VAL A 15 4.58 -5.51 -5.54
N PHE A 16 3.68 -5.28 -6.49
CA PHE A 16 2.42 -4.54 -6.26
C PHE A 16 1.55 -5.23 -5.21
N ALA A 17 1.34 -6.54 -5.34
CA ALA A 17 0.51 -7.31 -4.44
C ALA A 17 1.09 -7.39 -3.03
N GLU A 18 2.41 -7.52 -2.92
CA GLU A 18 3.19 -7.51 -1.67
C GLU A 18 3.14 -6.13 -1.00
N THR A 19 3.43 -5.06 -1.73
CA THR A 19 3.41 -3.68 -1.21
C THR A 19 2.03 -3.35 -0.63
N ALA A 20 0.95 -3.72 -1.33
CA ALA A 20 -0.41 -3.57 -0.81
C ALA A 20 -0.66 -4.40 0.45
N GLY A 21 -0.10 -5.61 0.54
CA GLY A 21 -0.20 -6.48 1.72
C GLY A 21 0.47 -5.86 2.94
N LEU A 22 1.70 -5.36 2.78
CA LEU A 22 2.44 -4.66 3.83
C LEU A 22 1.69 -3.42 4.32
N LEU A 23 1.20 -2.59 3.40
CA LEU A 23 0.45 -1.38 3.76
C LEU A 23 -0.90 -1.71 4.43
N THR A 24 -1.57 -2.78 4.00
CA THR A 24 -2.79 -3.28 4.68
C THR A 24 -2.48 -3.66 6.12
N ALA A 25 -1.45 -4.50 6.35
CA ALA A 25 -1.06 -4.91 7.69
C ALA A 25 -0.70 -3.71 8.58
N ARG A 26 -0.03 -2.71 8.01
CA ARG A 26 0.32 -1.47 8.71
C ARG A 26 -0.90 -0.66 9.13
N TYR A 27 -1.85 -0.43 8.22
CA TYR A 27 -3.10 0.28 8.57
C TYR A 27 -3.93 -0.50 9.59
N THR A 28 -3.99 -1.83 9.51
CA THR A 28 -4.65 -2.65 10.54
C THR A 28 -3.99 -2.48 11.90
N SER A 29 -2.65 -2.55 11.98
CA SER A 29 -1.92 -2.33 13.23
C SER A 29 -2.17 -0.94 13.82
N LEU A 30 -2.25 0.10 13.00
CA LEU A 30 -2.57 1.47 13.45
C LEU A 30 -4.02 1.58 13.94
N SER A 31 -4.94 0.88 13.29
CA SER A 31 -6.34 0.78 13.74
C SER A 31 -6.45 0.10 15.10
N ASP A 32 -5.70 -0.98 15.32
CA ASP A 32 -5.69 -1.73 16.57
C ASP A 32 -5.04 -0.95 17.72
N ALA A 33 -4.04 -0.11 17.41
CA ALA A 33 -3.36 0.75 18.37
C ALA A 33 -4.08 2.09 18.62
N ALA A 34 -5.09 2.44 17.81
CA ALA A 34 -5.79 3.71 17.91
C ALA A 34 -6.50 3.86 19.26
N THR A 35 -6.36 5.05 19.86
CA THR A 35 -6.94 5.34 21.18
C THR A 35 -8.34 5.95 21.09
N SER A 36 -8.76 6.30 19.88
CA SER A 36 -10.06 6.90 19.60
C SER A 36 -10.78 6.20 18.45
N GLU A 37 -12.10 6.15 18.53
CA GLU A 37 -12.94 5.59 17.48
C GLU A 37 -12.79 6.30 16.12
N PRO A 38 -12.74 7.65 16.03
CA PRO A 38 -12.52 8.32 14.75
C PRO A 38 -11.18 7.97 14.09
N GLU A 39 -10.13 7.77 14.89
CA GLU A 39 -8.82 7.36 14.39
C GLU A 39 -8.85 5.92 13.87
N ARG A 40 -9.47 5.02 14.61
CA ARG A 40 -9.69 3.63 14.20
C ARG A 40 -10.47 3.55 12.89
N GLU A 41 -11.56 4.31 12.77
CA GLU A 41 -12.38 4.37 11.55
C GLU A 41 -11.58 4.92 10.36
N ARG A 42 -10.75 5.93 10.58
CA ARG A 42 -9.86 6.48 9.54
C ARG A 42 -8.92 5.41 9.00
N TRP A 43 -8.30 4.60 9.85
CA TRP A 43 -7.42 3.52 9.42
C TRP A 43 -8.17 2.40 8.70
N TRP A 44 -9.36 2.03 9.17
CA TRP A 44 -10.22 1.08 8.47
C TRP A 44 -10.65 1.57 7.08
N ALA A 45 -11.00 2.84 6.94
CA ALA A 45 -11.32 3.43 5.64
C ALA A 45 -10.15 3.31 4.66
N LYS A 46 -8.91 3.50 5.15
CA LYS A 46 -7.69 3.33 4.34
C LYS A 46 -7.45 1.88 3.91
N VAL A 47 -7.72 0.90 4.78
CA VAL A 47 -7.69 -0.53 4.41
C VAL A 47 -8.67 -0.84 3.28
N MET A 48 -9.90 -0.32 3.38
CA MET A 48 -10.94 -0.55 2.36
C MET A 48 -10.59 0.12 1.02
N GLU A 49 -10.16 1.39 1.04
CA GLU A 49 -9.69 2.12 -0.15
C GLU A 49 -8.55 1.37 -0.86
N LEU A 50 -7.57 0.88 -0.10
CA LEU A 50 -6.43 0.12 -0.62
C LEU A 50 -6.89 -1.19 -1.28
N ARG A 51 -7.80 -1.93 -0.62
CA ARG A 51 -8.32 -3.19 -1.14
C ARG A 51 -9.11 -3.00 -2.42
N ASP A 52 -9.94 -1.96 -2.51
CA ASP A 52 -10.73 -1.66 -3.69
C ASP A 52 -9.83 -1.21 -4.85
N THR A 53 -8.83 -0.38 -4.56
CA THR A 53 -7.81 0.02 -5.55
C THR A 53 -7.04 -1.20 -6.07
N LYS A 54 -6.59 -2.09 -5.18
CA LYS A 54 -5.87 -3.33 -5.57
C LYS A 54 -6.69 -4.21 -6.52
N ARG A 55 -8.01 -4.27 -6.33
CA ARG A 55 -8.92 -5.05 -7.17
C ARG A 55 -9.22 -4.38 -8.52
N ALA A 56 -9.18 -3.06 -8.58
CA ALA A 56 -9.48 -2.30 -9.79
C ALA A 56 -8.31 -2.27 -10.79
N VAL A 57 -7.06 -2.38 -10.32
CA VAL A 57 -5.87 -2.33 -11.17
C VAL A 57 -5.71 -3.64 -11.96
N PRO A 58 -5.69 -3.60 -13.31
CA PRO A 58 -5.46 -4.80 -14.11
C PRO A 58 -4.04 -5.34 -13.93
N ALA A 59 -3.89 -6.67 -13.78
CA ALA A 59 -2.59 -7.31 -13.54
C ALA A 59 -1.57 -7.16 -14.69
N HIS A 60 -2.01 -6.79 -15.88
CA HIS A 60 -1.16 -6.56 -17.05
C HIS A 60 -0.87 -5.06 -17.29
N ASP A 61 -1.53 -4.15 -16.57
CA ASP A 61 -1.31 -2.72 -16.70
C ASP A 61 -0.07 -2.32 -15.88
N ARG A 62 1.08 -2.52 -16.50
CA ARG A 62 2.38 -2.30 -15.88
C ARG A 62 2.54 -0.88 -15.33
N GLU A 63 2.12 0.13 -16.08
CA GLU A 63 2.29 1.52 -15.66
C GLU A 63 1.48 1.81 -14.39
N GLN A 64 0.21 1.36 -14.35
CA GLN A 64 -0.60 1.52 -13.15
C GLN A 64 -0.02 0.76 -11.95
N LEU A 65 0.46 -0.47 -12.13
CA LEU A 65 1.11 -1.22 -11.06
C LEU A 65 2.30 -0.44 -10.47
N ILE A 66 3.17 0.14 -11.31
CA ILE A 66 4.35 0.91 -10.87
C ILE A 66 3.95 2.18 -10.13
N VAL A 67 2.93 2.90 -10.61
CA VAL A 67 2.40 4.11 -9.95
C VAL A 67 1.93 3.76 -8.54
N HIS A 68 1.16 2.69 -8.39
CA HIS A 68 0.65 2.26 -7.09
C HIS A 68 1.75 1.75 -6.15
N ILE A 69 2.70 0.95 -6.66
CA ILE A 69 3.89 0.54 -5.87
C ILE A 69 4.59 1.76 -5.31
N THR A 70 4.89 2.74 -6.17
CA THR A 70 5.66 3.93 -5.77
C THR A 70 4.91 4.74 -4.72
N ARG A 71 3.61 4.95 -4.91
CA ARG A 71 2.76 5.68 -3.95
C ARG A 71 2.68 4.94 -2.61
N TRP A 72 2.35 3.66 -2.61
CA TRP A 72 2.16 2.89 -1.38
C TRP A 72 3.47 2.66 -0.63
N ALA A 73 4.60 2.53 -1.32
CA ALA A 73 5.92 2.49 -0.70
C ALA A 73 6.26 3.82 -0.01
N ALA A 74 5.88 4.96 -0.59
CA ALA A 74 6.04 6.26 0.05
C ALA A 74 5.15 6.40 1.29
N ASP A 75 3.90 5.93 1.21
CA ASP A 75 2.98 5.91 2.35
C ASP A 75 3.52 5.04 3.49
N LEU A 76 4.01 3.82 3.19
CA LEU A 76 4.67 2.94 4.16
C LEU A 76 5.84 3.65 4.85
N LYS A 77 6.73 4.26 4.08
CA LYS A 77 7.89 4.98 4.62
C LYS A 77 7.47 6.14 5.53
N ALA A 78 6.45 6.91 5.15
CA ALA A 78 5.93 8.00 5.97
C ALA A 78 5.37 7.50 7.30
N LEU A 79 4.65 6.37 7.29
CA LEU A 79 4.11 5.75 8.50
C LEU A 79 5.20 5.13 9.40
N GLU A 80 6.30 4.66 8.83
CA GLU A 80 7.46 4.16 9.60
C GLU A 80 8.27 5.28 10.24
N SER A 81 8.38 6.43 9.57
CA SER A 81 9.01 7.62 10.14
C SER A 81 8.21 8.19 11.31
N ALA A 82 6.88 8.24 11.18
CA ALA A 82 6.00 8.76 12.23
C ALA A 82 6.01 7.92 13.53
N ASP A 83 6.40 6.64 13.48
CA ASP A 83 6.52 5.78 14.66
C ASP A 83 7.84 5.97 15.44
N ARG A 84 8.82 6.67 14.85
CA ARG A 84 10.16 6.85 15.44
C ARG A 84 10.33 8.20 16.13
N ASP A 85 9.37 9.10 16.00
CA ASP A 85 9.31 10.42 16.62
C ASP A 85 8.35 10.41 17.83
#